data_AF-A0A9D8C7S5-F1
#
_entry.id   AF-A0A9D8C7S5-F1
#
_cell.length_a   1.000
_cell.length_b   1.000
_cell.length_c   1.000
_cell.angle_alpha   90.00
_cell.angle_beta   90.00
_cell.angle_gamma   90.00
#
_symmetry.space_group_name_H-M   'P 1'
#
loop_
_entity.id
_entity.type
_entity.pdbx_description
1 polymer ?
#
loop_
_entity_poly.entity_id
_entity_poly.type
_entity_poly.pdbx_seq_one_letter_code
_entity_poly.pdbx_strand_id
1 'polypeptide(L)'
;MLMARMDSWVQIQDRNRDLLLTRVLRAGDSYRAPNRKNLVLITGNAGGLEIQVDGKPIPPLGPIGAVRRDILLDPDRLASGN
;
A
#
# COMPACT_ATOMS: atom_id res chain seq x y z
N MET A 1 -7.61 0.64 1.58
CA MET A 1 -7.65 -0.78 1.14
C MET A 1 -6.56 -0.99 0.11
N LEU A 2 -5.89 -2.13 0.14
CA LEU A 2 -4.89 -2.53 -0.85
C LEU A 2 -5.42 -3.76 -1.58
N MET A 3 -5.38 -3.76 -2.90
CA MET A 3 -5.79 -4.87 -3.75
C MET A 3 -4.64 -5.22 -4.69
N ALA A 4 -4.22 -6.47 -4.67
CA ALA A 4 -3.19 -6.96 -5.57
C ALA A 4 -3.81 -7.31 -6.92
N ARG A 5 -3.41 -6.61 -7.98
CA ARG A 5 -3.71 -6.97 -9.37
C ARG A 5 -2.73 -8.01 -9.89
N MET A 6 -1.54 -8.07 -9.28
CA MET A 6 -0.49 -9.04 -9.54
C MET A 6 0.13 -9.46 -8.21
N ASP A 7 0.93 -10.51 -8.21
CA ASP A 7 1.68 -10.92 -7.02
C ASP A 7 2.57 -9.77 -6.53
N SER A 8 2.32 -9.35 -5.29
CA SER A 8 2.95 -8.19 -4.67
C SER A 8 3.26 -8.50 -3.21
N TRP A 9 4.56 -8.50 -2.87
CA TRP A 9 4.94 -8.45 -1.47
C TRP A 9 4.59 -7.09 -0.88
N VAL A 10 3.96 -7.09 0.28
CA VAL A 10 3.60 -5.90 1.04
C VAL A 10 4.06 -6.03 2.48
N GLN A 11 4.58 -4.93 3.02
CA GLN A 11 4.87 -4.75 4.42
C GLN A 11 4.22 -3.45 4.88
N ILE A 12 3.43 -3.55 5.95
CA ILE A 12 2.76 -2.41 6.57
C ILE A 12 3.26 -2.35 8.00
N GLN A 13 3.76 -1.19 8.37
CA GLN A 13 4.28 -0.88 9.69
C GLN A 13 3.82 0.51 10.09
N ASP A 14 3.96 0.88 11.35
CA ASP A 14 3.80 2.28 11.74
C ASP A 14 5.12 3.06 11.59
N ARG A 15 5.12 4.35 11.97
CA ARG A 15 6.33 5.19 11.98
C ARG A 15 7.40 4.73 12.98
N ASN A 16 7.02 4.00 14.03
CA ASN A 16 7.95 3.44 15.00
C ASN A 16 8.59 2.13 14.52
N ARG A 17 8.21 1.67 13.30
CA ARG A 17 8.60 0.38 12.70
C ARG A 17 7.95 -0.82 13.38
N ASP A 18 6.86 -0.62 14.11
CA ASP A 18 6.05 -1.72 14.61
C ASP A 18 5.33 -2.37 13.42
N LEU A 19 5.64 -3.65 13.18
CA LEU A 19 5.15 -4.40 12.04
C LEU A 19 3.68 -4.79 12.25
N LEU A 20 2.80 -4.33 11.36
CA LEU A 20 1.39 -4.73 11.36
C LEU A 20 1.14 -5.93 10.43
N LEU A 21 1.79 -5.95 9.28
CA LEU A 21 1.62 -6.99 8.27
C LEU A 21 2.90 -7.12 7.46
N THR A 22 3.34 -8.35 7.19
CA THR A 22 4.27 -8.66 6.10
C THR A 22 3.81 -9.93 5.42
N ARG A 23 3.45 -9.86 4.14
CA ARG A 23 3.07 -11.03 3.34
C ARG A 23 3.10 -10.74 1.85
N VAL A 24 3.08 -11.80 1.05
CA VAL A 24 2.76 -11.69 -0.38
C VAL A 24 1.24 -11.69 -0.54
N LEU A 25 0.73 -10.67 -1.21
CA LEU A 25 -0.64 -10.65 -1.74
C LEU A 25 -0.60 -11.23 -3.16
N ARG A 26 -1.40 -12.25 -3.43
CA ARG A 26 -1.56 -12.82 -4.77
C ARG A 26 -2.53 -11.98 -5.59
N ALA A 27 -2.49 -12.11 -6.92
CA ALA A 27 -3.49 -11.47 -7.77
C ALA A 27 -4.93 -11.81 -7.32
N GLY A 28 -5.75 -10.78 -7.09
CA GLY A 28 -7.11 -10.91 -6.53
C GLY A 28 -7.18 -10.76 -5.01
N ASP A 29 -6.08 -10.88 -4.28
CA ASP A 29 -6.07 -10.66 -2.84
C ASP A 29 -6.32 -9.20 -2.51
N SER A 30 -7.02 -8.99 -1.39
CA SER A 30 -7.17 -7.68 -0.81
C SER A 30 -6.79 -7.68 0.67
N TYR A 31 -6.35 -6.52 1.12
CA TYR A 31 -6.07 -6.25 2.53
C TYR A 31 -6.67 -4.91 2.93
N ARG A 32 -7.51 -4.95 3.97
CA ARG A 32 -8.02 -3.74 4.61
C ARG A 32 -7.10 -3.37 5.75
N ALA A 33 -6.19 -2.43 5.49
CA ALA A 33 -5.39 -1.83 6.55
C ALA A 33 -6.32 -1.20 7.61
N PRO A 34 -5.97 -1.33 8.91
CA PRO A 34 -6.77 -0.72 9.97
C PRO A 34 -6.75 0.80 9.82
N ASN A 35 -7.83 1.45 10.23
CA ASN A 35 -7.92 2.91 10.21
C ASN A 35 -7.04 3.52 11.34
N ARG A 36 -5.73 3.56 11.09
CA ARG A 36 -4.72 4.11 11.99
C ARG A 36 -3.90 5.14 11.23
N LYS A 37 -3.57 6.24 11.91
CA LYS A 37 -2.65 7.25 11.35
C LYS A 37 -1.22 6.69 11.31
N ASN A 38 -0.37 7.32 10.51
CA ASN A 38 1.07 7.04 10.45
C ASN A 38 1.46 5.62 9.99
N LEU A 39 0.56 4.93 9.29
CA LEU A 39 0.92 3.67 8.65
C LEU A 39 1.82 3.95 7.44
N VAL A 40 2.83 3.11 7.30
CA VAL A 40 3.82 3.13 6.23
C VAL A 40 3.73 1.82 5.48
N LEU A 41 3.59 1.91 4.17
CA LEU A 41 3.62 0.81 3.24
C LEU A 41 4.99 0.72 2.57
N ILE A 42 5.48 -0.51 2.51
CA ILE A 42 6.56 -0.95 1.65
C ILE A 42 6.00 -2.03 0.74
N THR A 43 6.30 -1.97 -0.55
CA THR A 43 5.86 -2.99 -1.51
C THR A 43 6.94 -3.31 -2.53
N GLY A 44 7.05 -4.59 -2.89
CA GLY A 44 7.97 -5.08 -3.91
C GLY A 44 7.44 -4.96 -5.35
N ASN A 45 6.15 -4.67 -5.53
CA ASN A 45 5.52 -4.52 -6.85
C ASN A 45 4.43 -3.46 -6.78
N ALA A 46 4.87 -2.19 -6.80
CA ALA A 46 4.03 -1.01 -6.68
C ALA A 46 3.02 -0.87 -7.84
N GLY A 47 3.40 -1.20 -9.07
CA GLY A 47 2.47 -1.17 -10.21
C GLY A 47 1.47 -2.32 -10.22
N GLY A 48 1.74 -3.40 -9.49
CA GLY A 48 0.82 -4.52 -9.30
C GLY A 48 -0.18 -4.31 -8.14
N LEU A 49 -0.09 -3.19 -7.41
CA LEU A 49 -0.91 -2.90 -6.24
C LEU A 49 -1.83 -1.72 -6.50
N GLU A 50 -3.13 -1.96 -6.41
CA GLU A 50 -4.14 -0.91 -6.40
C GLU A 50 -4.42 -0.49 -4.96
N ILE A 51 -4.39 0.81 -4.71
CA ILE A 51 -4.65 1.37 -3.38
C ILE A 51 -5.90 2.25 -3.47
N GLN A 52 -6.78 2.06 -2.51
CA GLN A 52 -7.97 2.87 -2.34
C GLN A 52 -7.97 3.53 -0.96
N VAL A 53 -8.24 4.82 -0.94
CA VAL A 53 -8.34 5.65 0.26
C VAL A 53 -9.76 6.17 0.33
N ASP A 54 -10.47 5.91 1.44
CA ASP A 54 -11.88 6.31 1.61
C ASP A 54 -12.78 5.91 0.43
N GLY A 55 -12.52 4.73 -0.15
CA GLY A 55 -13.25 4.19 -1.29
C GLY A 55 -12.85 4.78 -2.65
N LYS A 56 -11.91 5.73 -2.70
CA LYS A 56 -11.39 6.32 -3.94
C LYS A 56 -10.05 5.68 -4.32
N PRO A 57 -9.91 5.11 -5.52
CA PRO A 57 -8.62 4.64 -6.00
C PRO A 57 -7.66 5.81 -6.21
N ILE A 58 -6.39 5.60 -5.87
CA ILE A 58 -5.30 6.53 -6.19
C ILE A 58 -4.50 6.02 -7.39
N PRO A 59 -3.71 6.87 -8.06
CA PRO A 59 -2.80 6.42 -9.10
C PRO A 59 -1.84 5.34 -8.61
N PRO A 60 -1.39 4.43 -9.49
CA PRO A 60 -0.38 3.44 -9.14
C PRO A 60 0.87 4.10 -8.56
N LEU A 61 1.45 3.50 -7.53
CA LEU A 61 2.62 4.06 -6.84
C LEU A 61 3.92 3.96 -7.67
N GLY A 62 3.89 3.29 -8.81
CA GLY A 62 5.02 3.14 -9.72
C GLY A 62 4.74 2.12 -10.82
N PRO A 63 5.72 1.83 -11.68
CA PRO A 63 5.59 0.79 -12.69
C PRO A 63 5.52 -0.62 -12.09
N ILE A 64 5.11 -1.59 -12.89
CA ILE A 64 5.08 -3.01 -12.51
C ILE A 64 6.48 -3.46 -12.11
N GLY A 65 6.59 -4.20 -11.00
CA GLY A 65 7.85 -4.68 -10.42
C GLY A 65 8.65 -3.62 -9.67
N ALA A 66 8.20 -2.36 -9.62
CA ALA A 66 8.90 -1.32 -8.87
C ALA A 66 8.75 -1.53 -7.37
N VAL A 67 9.88 -1.47 -6.66
CA VAL A 67 9.88 -1.47 -5.20
C VAL A 67 9.69 -0.05 -4.70
N ARG A 68 8.68 0.16 -3.87
CA ARG A 68 8.43 1.44 -3.18
C ARG A 68 8.50 1.26 -1.68
N ARG A 69 9.10 2.24 -1.00
CA ARG A 69 9.30 2.28 0.44
C ARG A 69 8.78 3.62 0.97
N ASP A 70 8.51 3.66 2.26
CA ASP A 70 8.13 4.88 2.99
C ASP A 70 6.85 5.55 2.46
N ILE A 71 5.92 4.75 1.91
CA ILE A 71 4.65 5.25 1.41
C ILE A 71 3.70 5.42 2.58
N LEU A 72 3.42 6.67 2.95
CA LEU A 72 2.45 6.97 4.01
C LEU A 72 1.03 6.60 3.54
N LEU A 73 0.39 5.70 4.26
CA LEU A 73 -1.02 5.35 4.10
C LEU A 73 -1.91 6.36 4.83
N ASP A 74 -1.71 7.64 4.51
CA ASP A 74 -2.48 8.76 5.05
C ASP A 74 -3.41 9.29 3.96
N PRO A 75 -4.73 9.36 4.21
CA PRO A 75 -5.69 9.82 3.22
C PRO A 75 -5.38 11.18 2.62
N ASP A 76 -4.97 12.13 3.47
CA ASP A 76 -4.72 13.51 3.05
C ASP A 76 -3.48 13.60 2.15
N ARG A 77 -2.48 12.74 2.40
CA ARG A 77 -1.23 12.69 1.63
C ARG A 77 -1.41 11.95 0.30
N LEU A 78 -2.15 10.84 0.31
CA LEU A 78 -2.36 10.01 -0.88
C LEU A 78 -3.34 10.64 -1.87
N ALA A 79 -4.32 11.41 -1.38
CA ALA A 79 -5.23 12.16 -2.24
C ALA A 79 -4.55 13.38 -2.90
N SER A 80 -3.51 13.93 -2.28
CA SER A 80 -2.86 15.17 -2.73
C SER A 80 -1.77 14.97 -3.80
N GLY A 81 -1.40 13.73 -4.13
CA GLY A 81 -0.65 13.37 -5.34
C GLY A 81 0.52 14.29 -5.72
N ASN A 82 1.38 14.67 -4.76
CA ASN A 82 2.52 15.55 -5.02
C ASN A 82 3.82 14.94 -4.51
#